data_AF-A0A0B7KEP8-F1
#
_entry.id   AF-A0A0B7KEP8-F1
#
_cell.length_a   1.000
_cell.length_b   1.000
_cell.length_c   1.000
_cell.angle_alpha   90.00
_cell.angle_beta   90.00
_cell.angle_gamma   90.00
#
_symmetry.space_group_name_H-M   'P 1'
#
loop_
_entity.id
_entity.type
_entity.pdbx_description
1 polymer ?
#
loop_
_entity_poly.entity_id
_entity_poly.type
_entity_poly.pdbx_seq_one_letter_code
_entity_poly.pdbx_strand_id
1 'polypeptide(L)'
;HTSIGSPRGRLGSVRSLCVRDHFTMPVFGKKDPTDKQGLYEKIRGPSQEEIVNAVGEHFRLKNGRYIETVDSDRKESIQTPCVVFLILGKFDVGQETCDERFKGYTITDESVIKLLPHSAVVIMPMT
;
A
#
# COMPACT_ATOMS: atom_id res chain seq x y z
N HIS A 1 32.14 -12.29 -66.83
CA HIS A 1 31.30 -13.47 -66.53
C HIS A 1 30.85 -13.39 -65.08
N THR A 2 29.55 -13.11 -64.93
CA THR A 2 28.58 -13.62 -63.94
C THR A 2 28.83 -13.59 -62.42
N SER A 3 27.84 -12.98 -61.76
CA SER A 3 27.49 -12.75 -60.34
C SER A 3 27.46 -13.95 -59.38
N ILE A 4 27.48 -13.68 -58.06
CA ILE A 4 26.57 -14.05 -56.93
C ILE A 4 27.06 -13.21 -55.70
N GLY A 5 26.30 -12.56 -54.80
CA GLY A 5 24.88 -12.49 -54.48
C GLY A 5 24.63 -11.42 -53.37
N SER A 6 23.36 -11.08 -53.17
CA SER A 6 22.79 -9.85 -52.57
C SER A 6 22.93 -9.61 -51.05
N PRO A 7 22.71 -8.35 -50.58
CA PRO A 7 22.69 -7.93 -49.18
C PRO A 7 21.27 -7.93 -48.58
N ARG A 8 21.13 -8.11 -47.25
CA ARG A 8 20.01 -7.59 -46.42
C ARG A 8 20.16 -7.94 -44.94
N GLY A 9 20.06 -6.92 -44.08
CA GLY A 9 20.01 -7.06 -42.63
C GLY A 9 20.05 -5.70 -41.92
N ARG A 10 18.96 -4.93 -42.03
CA ARG A 10 18.69 -3.68 -41.30
C ARG A 10 18.17 -4.00 -39.90
N LEU A 11 18.21 -2.99 -39.02
CA LEU A 11 17.56 -2.85 -37.70
C LEU A 11 18.39 -3.39 -36.52
N GLY A 12 18.53 -2.70 -35.38
CA GLY A 12 17.74 -1.59 -34.89
C GLY A 12 18.49 -0.70 -33.91
N SER A 13 18.19 0.59 -34.06
CA SER A 13 18.24 1.61 -33.01
C SER A 13 17.63 1.08 -31.71
N VAL A 14 18.43 0.89 -30.67
CA VAL A 14 17.91 0.93 -29.30
C VAL A 14 18.15 2.32 -28.73
N ARG A 15 17.11 3.14 -28.89
CA ARG A 15 16.92 4.35 -28.09
C ARG A 15 17.02 3.92 -26.63
N SER A 16 18.02 4.40 -25.92
CA SER A 16 18.00 4.46 -24.47
C SER A 16 16.85 5.40 -24.08
N LEU A 17 15.65 4.84 -23.93
CA LEU A 17 14.63 5.49 -23.13
C LEU A 17 15.14 5.41 -21.69
N CYS A 18 15.71 6.51 -21.20
CA CYS A 18 15.64 6.80 -19.78
C CYS A 18 14.15 6.87 -19.45
N VAL A 19 13.60 5.73 -19.01
CA VAL A 19 12.31 5.66 -18.36
C VAL A 19 12.40 6.69 -17.24
N ARG A 20 11.60 7.74 -17.33
CA ARG A 20 11.38 8.64 -16.22
C ARG A 20 10.70 7.79 -15.15
N ASP A 21 11.48 7.26 -14.22
CA ASP A 21 10.98 6.83 -12.92
C ASP A 21 10.38 8.08 -12.28
N HIS A 22 9.12 8.36 -12.60
CA HIS A 22 8.27 9.14 -11.73
C HIS A 22 8.21 8.34 -10.44
N PHE A 23 9.03 8.72 -9.46
CA PHE A 23 8.91 8.29 -8.08
C PHE A 23 7.54 8.77 -7.58
N THR A 24 6.47 8.05 -7.92
CA THR A 24 5.22 8.13 -7.21
C THR A 24 5.50 7.53 -5.85
N MET A 25 5.81 8.38 -4.86
CA MET A 25 5.82 7.97 -3.47
C MET A 25 4.39 7.53 -3.14
N PRO A 26 4.14 6.22 -2.99
CA PRO A 26 2.76 5.72 -2.86
C PRO A 26 2.15 6.08 -1.50
N VAL A 27 3.01 6.41 -0.52
CA VAL A 27 2.63 7.00 0.76
C VAL A 27 2.69 8.52 0.64
N PHE A 28 1.53 9.15 0.62
CA PHE A 28 1.40 10.61 0.54
C PHE A 28 1.61 11.29 1.89
N GLY A 29 1.34 10.57 2.99
CA GLY A 29 1.48 11.13 4.33
C GLY A 29 1.26 10.10 5.43
N LYS A 30 1.70 10.46 6.62
CA LYS A 30 1.47 9.69 7.85
C LYS A 30 0.71 10.57 8.83
N LYS A 31 -0.30 10.00 9.48
CA LYS A 31 -1.16 10.69 10.43
C LYS A 31 -1.29 9.87 11.70
N ASP A 32 -0.88 10.46 12.81
CA ASP A 32 -1.18 9.91 14.13
C ASP A 32 -2.66 10.13 14.47
N PRO A 33 -3.30 9.17 15.14
CA PRO A 33 -4.64 9.37 15.68
C PRO A 33 -4.61 10.49 16.73
N THR A 34 -5.64 11.33 16.74
CA THR A 34 -5.75 12.49 17.66
C THR A 34 -5.65 12.09 19.13
N ASP A 35 -6.17 10.91 19.48
CA ASP A 35 -6.04 10.31 20.81
C ASP A 35 -5.57 8.86 20.65
N LYS A 36 -4.24 8.69 20.72
CA LYS A 36 -3.56 7.40 20.51
C LYS A 36 -3.85 6.42 21.64
N GLN A 37 -3.99 6.92 22.87
CA GLN A 37 -4.23 6.07 24.04
C GLN A 37 -5.66 5.57 24.07
N GLY A 38 -6.65 6.45 23.85
CA GLY A 38 -8.04 6.04 23.77
C GLY A 38 -8.31 5.11 22.59
N LEU A 39 -7.66 5.33 21.43
CA LEU A 39 -7.74 4.39 20.31
C LEU A 39 -7.15 3.03 20.67
N TYR A 40 -5.99 3.00 21.34
CA TYR A 40 -5.36 1.75 21.78
C TYR A 40 -6.25 0.95 22.72
N GLU A 41 -6.88 1.59 23.69
CA GLU A 41 -7.81 0.94 24.62
C GLU A 41 -9.04 0.40 23.91
N LYS A 42 -9.60 1.19 22.97
CA LYS A 42 -10.76 0.78 22.18
C LYS A 42 -10.49 -0.45 21.31
N ILE A 43 -9.32 -0.57 20.70
CA ILE A 43 -8.97 -1.68 19.81
C ILE A 43 -8.37 -2.90 20.53
N ARG A 44 -8.17 -2.82 21.85
CA ARG A 44 -7.60 -3.90 22.66
C ARG A 44 -8.73 -4.78 23.23
N GLY A 45 -9.11 -5.81 22.47
CA GLY A 45 -10.09 -6.81 22.89
C GLY A 45 -11.46 -6.87 22.20
N PRO A 46 -11.85 -5.97 21.27
CA PRO A 46 -13.16 -6.05 20.64
C PRO A 46 -13.14 -6.89 19.33
N SER A 47 -14.31 -7.04 18.71
CA SER A 47 -14.45 -7.66 17.39
C SER A 47 -13.80 -6.84 16.26
N GLN A 48 -13.52 -7.47 15.11
CA GLN A 48 -12.93 -6.78 13.95
C GLN A 48 -13.78 -5.57 13.48
N GLU A 49 -15.11 -5.66 13.60
CA GLU A 49 -16.04 -4.57 13.24
C GLU A 49 -15.86 -3.36 14.17
N GLU A 50 -15.76 -3.59 15.47
CA GLU A 50 -15.53 -2.53 16.45
C GLU A 50 -14.17 -1.85 16.27
N ILE A 51 -13.13 -2.61 15.90
CA ILE A 51 -11.81 -2.05 15.54
C ILE A 51 -11.95 -1.11 14.34
N VAL A 52 -12.64 -1.55 13.29
CA VAL A 52 -12.90 -0.73 12.09
C VAL A 52 -13.67 0.54 12.45
N ASN A 53 -14.71 0.42 13.28
CA ASN A 53 -15.52 1.56 13.72
C ASN A 53 -14.67 2.56 14.53
N ALA A 54 -13.89 2.08 15.49
CA ALA A 54 -13.01 2.94 16.29
C ALA A 54 -11.98 3.68 15.40
N VAL A 55 -11.29 2.97 14.51
CA VAL A 55 -10.37 3.60 13.55
C VAL A 55 -11.11 4.61 12.67
N GLY A 56 -12.29 4.24 12.15
CA GLY A 56 -13.12 5.12 11.34
C GLY A 56 -13.53 6.41 12.05
N GLU A 57 -13.96 6.34 13.31
CA GLU A 57 -14.28 7.52 14.13
C GLU A 57 -13.08 8.47 14.26
N HIS A 58 -11.87 7.93 14.51
CA HIS A 58 -10.66 8.72 14.66
C HIS A 58 -10.22 9.42 13.38
N PHE A 59 -10.37 8.76 12.22
CA PHE A 59 -10.02 9.36 10.93
C PHE A 59 -11.19 10.09 10.25
N ARG A 60 -12.40 10.04 10.84
CA ARG A 60 -13.67 10.51 10.25
C ARG A 60 -13.97 9.86 8.90
N LEU A 61 -13.66 8.56 8.79
CA LEU A 61 -13.85 7.74 7.59
C LEU A 61 -14.85 6.62 7.87
N LYS A 62 -15.47 6.10 6.82
CA LYS A 62 -16.44 4.99 6.89
C LYS A 62 -16.03 3.86 5.95
N ASN A 63 -16.74 2.73 6.04
CA ASN A 63 -16.56 1.57 5.15
C ASN A 63 -15.15 0.96 5.19
N GLY A 64 -14.58 0.92 6.38
CA GLY A 64 -13.29 0.27 6.58
C GLY A 64 -13.38 -1.25 6.48
N ARG A 65 -12.22 -1.87 6.30
CA ARG A 65 -12.06 -3.31 6.42
C ARG A 65 -10.82 -3.64 7.22
N TYR A 66 -10.97 -4.61 8.12
CA TYR A 66 -9.86 -5.18 8.88
C TYR A 66 -9.21 -6.30 8.06
N ILE A 67 -7.89 -6.31 8.01
CA ILE A 67 -7.10 -7.32 7.32
C ILE A 67 -5.96 -7.75 8.22
N GLU A 68 -5.84 -9.06 8.44
CA GLU A 68 -4.73 -9.64 9.18
C GLU A 68 -4.05 -10.77 8.42
N THR A 69 -2.81 -11.02 8.80
CA THR A 69 -1.97 -12.13 8.36
C THR A 69 -1.49 -12.89 9.59
N VAL A 70 -1.51 -14.22 9.51
CA VAL A 70 -0.94 -15.09 10.55
C VAL A 70 0.43 -15.55 10.07
N ASP A 71 0.50 -16.54 9.18
CA ASP A 71 1.77 -17.19 8.82
C ASP A 71 2.30 -16.85 7.42
N SER A 72 1.60 -15.98 6.67
CA SER A 72 1.92 -15.71 5.28
C SER A 72 1.63 -14.28 4.89
N ASP A 73 2.40 -13.80 3.91
CA ASP A 73 2.19 -12.49 3.32
C ASP A 73 0.83 -12.42 2.63
N ARG A 74 0.19 -11.25 2.68
CA ARG A 74 -1.06 -10.98 1.96
C ARG A 74 -0.92 -9.70 1.14
N LYS A 75 -1.27 -9.78 -0.14
CA LYS A 75 -1.29 -8.63 -1.05
C LYS A 75 -2.71 -8.09 -1.19
N GLU A 76 -2.86 -6.79 -1.08
CA GLU A 76 -4.14 -6.10 -1.25
C GLU A 76 -3.96 -4.95 -2.23
N SER A 77 -4.80 -4.92 -3.26
CA SER A 77 -4.82 -3.83 -4.23
C SER A 77 -5.64 -2.66 -3.68
N ILE A 78 -5.09 -1.47 -3.75
CA ILE A 78 -5.73 -0.21 -3.39
C ILE A 78 -6.10 0.53 -4.67
N GLN A 79 -7.39 0.52 -5.00
CA GLN A 79 -7.95 1.13 -6.22
C GLN A 79 -8.60 2.50 -5.96
N THR A 80 -8.50 3.00 -4.73
CA THR A 80 -8.96 4.33 -4.34
C THR A 80 -8.03 4.88 -3.27
N PRO A 81 -7.83 6.20 -3.17
CA PRO A 81 -7.10 6.80 -2.07
C PRO A 81 -7.68 6.35 -0.72
N CYS A 82 -6.82 5.86 0.16
CA CYS A 82 -7.23 5.27 1.42
C CYS A 82 -6.25 5.61 2.54
N VAL A 83 -6.71 5.46 3.78
CA VAL A 83 -5.85 5.42 4.96
C VAL A 83 -5.69 3.97 5.37
N VAL A 84 -4.44 3.49 5.39
CA VAL A 84 -4.07 2.20 5.96
C VAL A 84 -3.56 2.43 7.38
N PHE A 85 -4.34 2.06 8.37
CA PHE A 85 -3.97 2.15 9.77
C PHE A 85 -3.28 0.87 10.23
N LEU A 86 -2.01 0.96 10.61
CA LEU A 86 -1.23 -0.18 11.11
C LEU A 86 -1.51 -0.43 12.58
N ILE A 87 -2.06 -1.60 12.93
CA ILE A 87 -2.31 -2.00 14.33
C ILE A 87 -1.06 -2.70 14.87
N LEU A 88 -0.56 -3.70 14.14
CA LEU A 88 0.60 -4.49 14.52
C LEU A 88 1.30 -5.05 13.28
N GLY A 89 2.57 -5.44 13.46
CA GLY A 89 3.40 -5.93 12.37
C GLY A 89 3.89 -4.81 11.46
N LYS A 90 3.84 -5.02 10.15
CA LYS A 90 4.28 -4.07 9.11
C LYS A 90 3.72 -4.45 7.74
N PHE A 91 3.68 -3.49 6.84
CA PHE A 91 3.33 -3.74 5.45
C PHE A 91 4.25 -2.96 4.51
N ASP A 92 4.47 -3.49 3.32
CA ASP A 92 5.19 -2.79 2.26
C ASP A 92 4.20 -2.14 1.29
N VAL A 93 4.56 -0.99 0.75
CA VAL A 93 3.84 -0.32 -0.32
C VAL A 93 4.85 0.32 -1.28
N GLY A 94 4.85 -0.12 -2.54
CA GLY A 94 5.91 0.22 -3.48
C GLY A 94 7.29 -0.22 -2.97
N GLN A 95 8.18 0.74 -2.71
CA GLN A 95 9.53 0.50 -2.15
C GLN A 95 9.65 0.92 -0.67
N GLU A 96 8.55 1.33 -0.03
CA GLU A 96 8.53 1.75 1.37
C GLU A 96 7.96 0.66 2.27
N THR A 97 8.64 0.38 3.39
CA THR A 97 8.12 -0.45 4.49
C THR A 97 7.52 0.46 5.55
N CYS A 98 6.26 0.20 5.90
CA CYS A 98 5.51 0.89 6.94
C CYS A 98 5.43 0.00 8.19
N ASP A 99 6.15 0.38 9.25
CA ASP A 99 6.32 -0.41 10.49
C ASP A 99 6.00 0.37 11.78
N GLU A 100 5.52 1.61 11.68
CA GLU A 100 5.13 2.43 12.83
C GLU A 100 3.69 2.09 13.27
N ARG A 101 3.58 1.38 14.39
CA ARG A 101 2.29 0.96 14.94
C ARG A 101 1.42 2.12 15.38
N PHE A 102 0.11 1.90 15.29
CA PHE A 102 -0.95 2.85 15.59
C PHE A 102 -0.84 4.15 14.79
N LYS A 103 -0.49 4.02 13.51
CA LYS A 103 -0.31 5.13 12.57
C LYS A 103 -1.13 4.90 11.32
N GLY A 104 -1.80 5.95 10.84
CA GLY A 104 -2.51 5.96 9.57
C GLY A 104 -1.57 6.39 8.45
N TYR A 105 -1.45 5.58 7.42
CA TYR A 105 -0.67 5.87 6.21
C TYR A 105 -1.65 6.21 5.09
N THR A 106 -1.57 7.42 4.55
CA THR A 106 -2.37 7.81 3.39
C THR A 106 -1.72 7.25 2.14
N ILE A 107 -2.39 6.30 1.51
CA ILE A 107 -1.95 5.63 0.28
C ILE A 107 -2.81 6.12 -0.87
N THR A 108 -2.17 6.59 -1.93
CA THR A 108 -2.85 7.03 -3.15
C THR A 108 -3.13 5.84 -4.08
N ASP A 109 -4.00 6.08 -5.07
CA ASP A 109 -4.45 5.10 -6.05
C ASP A 109 -3.30 4.34 -6.75
N GLU A 110 -3.61 3.18 -7.33
CA GLU A 110 -2.72 2.29 -8.10
C GLU A 110 -1.62 1.56 -7.31
N SER A 111 -1.74 1.51 -5.98
CA SER A 111 -0.76 0.83 -5.12
C SER A 111 -1.21 -0.58 -4.73
N VAL A 112 -0.25 -1.50 -4.66
CA VAL A 112 -0.42 -2.80 -3.98
C VAL A 112 0.27 -2.70 -2.64
N ILE A 113 -0.48 -2.96 -1.56
CA ILE A 113 0.13 -3.16 -0.25
C ILE A 113 0.42 -4.64 -0.04
N LYS A 114 1.52 -4.94 0.62
CA LYS A 114 1.93 -6.29 1.00
C LYS A 114 2.05 -6.34 2.52
N LEU A 115 1.05 -6.92 3.17
CA LEU A 115 1.13 -7.22 4.60
C LEU A 115 2.10 -8.38 4.81
N LEU A 116 3.07 -8.20 5.69
CA LEU A 116 4.01 -9.25 6.10
C LEU A 116 3.36 -10.16 7.15
N PRO A 117 3.96 -11.31 7.52
CA PRO A 117 3.34 -12.25 8.46
C PRO A 117 3.14 -11.58 9.82
N HIS A 118 2.15 -12.06 10.58
CA HIS A 118 1.76 -11.49 11.87
C HIS A 118 1.55 -9.96 11.82
N SER A 119 0.79 -9.48 10.83
CA SER A 119 0.45 -8.07 10.67
C SER A 119 -1.05 -7.87 10.64
N ALA A 120 -1.52 -6.76 11.19
CA ALA A 120 -2.93 -6.37 11.12
C ALA A 120 -3.06 -4.89 10.79
N VAL A 121 -3.93 -4.60 9.84
CA VAL A 121 -4.22 -3.24 9.38
C VAL A 121 -5.72 -3.04 9.22
N VAL A 122 -6.13 -1.78 9.30
CA VAL A 122 -7.46 -1.35 8.86
C VAL A 122 -7.28 -0.47 7.63
N ILE A 123 -7.99 -0.80 6.55
CA ILE A 123 -7.98 -0.03 5.32
C ILE A 123 -9.28 0.76 5.26
N MET A 124 -9.18 2.10 5.25
CA MET A 124 -10.30 3.03 5.21
C MET A 124 -10.27 3.84 3.91
N PRO A 125 -11.22 3.64 2.98
CA PRO A 125 -11.35 4.51 1.81
C PRO A 125 -11.61 5.96 2.21
N MET A 126 -11.08 6.92 1.44
CA MET A 126 -11.29 8.36 1.67
C MET A 126 -12.49 8.96 0.91
N THR A 127 -13.30 8.11 0.28
CA THR A 127 -14.46 8.46 -0.55
C THR A 127 -15.66 8.96 0.25
#